data_AF-A0A1A7YZ96-F1
#
_entry.id   AF-A0A1A7YZ96-F1
#
_cell.length_a   1.000
_cell.length_b   1.000
_cell.length_c   1.000
_cell.angle_alpha   90.00
_cell.angle_beta   90.00
_cell.angle_gamma   90.00
#
_symmetry.space_group_name_H-M   'P 1'
#
loop_
_entity.id
_entity.type
_entity.pdbx_description
1 polymer ?
#
loop_
_entity_poly.entity_id
_entity_poly.type
_entity_poly.pdbx_seq_one_letter_code
_entity_poly.pdbx_strand_id
1 'polypeptide(L)'
;MTVATSDPADEAAHSGQPHDQYDPEPDHECCERVVINISGLRFETQLKTLSQFPETLLGDPKKRMRYFDPLRNEYFFDRNRPSFDAILYYYQSGGRLRRPVNVTLDIFSEEIRFYELGEEAMEIFREDEGFIKEEERPLPENDFQRQVWLLFEYPESSGPARIIAIISVMVILISIVSFCLETLPLFRNDENENYNYPVSSMSNSTSIYYSSPYFTDPFFIVETLCIIWFSFEFLVRFFACPSKAGFFGNIMNIIDIVAIIPYFITLGTELAERPEDGQAGQQAMSLAILRVIRLVRVFRIFKLSRHSKGLQILGQTLKASMRELGLLIFFL
;
A
#
# COMPACT_ATOMS: atom_id res chain seq x y z
N MET A 1 86.86 -69.80 2.04
CA MET A 1 86.02 -70.10 0.87
C MET A 1 84.97 -71.13 1.31
N THR A 2 83.69 -70.86 0.98
CA THR A 2 82.52 -71.79 0.91
C THR A 2 82.07 -72.49 2.21
N VAL A 3 80.96 -72.10 2.84
CA VAL A 3 79.50 -72.28 2.52
C VAL A 3 79.00 -73.69 2.83
N ALA A 4 77.98 -73.76 3.69
CA ALA A 4 77.19 -74.93 4.02
C ALA A 4 75.69 -74.63 3.81
N THR A 5 74.94 -75.61 3.32
CA THR A 5 73.47 -75.60 3.20
C THR A 5 72.94 -77.03 3.30
N SER A 6 71.92 -77.27 4.14
CA SER A 6 70.64 -77.96 3.80
C SER A 6 69.84 -78.39 5.05
N ASP A 7 68.54 -78.08 5.04
CA ASP A 7 67.38 -78.42 5.92
C ASP A 7 67.08 -79.96 6.03
N PRO A 8 65.91 -80.51 6.54
CA PRO A 8 64.63 -79.90 7.01
C PRO A 8 63.81 -80.59 8.17
N ALA A 9 62.73 -79.89 8.56
CA ALA A 9 61.36 -80.30 8.95
C ALA A 9 61.02 -81.00 10.30
N ASP A 10 60.05 -80.41 11.04
CA ASP A 10 58.89 -81.12 11.62
C ASP A 10 57.70 -80.19 12.03
N GLU A 11 56.50 -80.64 11.66
CA GLU A 11 55.11 -80.54 12.19
C GLU A 11 54.43 -79.27 12.81
N ALA A 12 53.35 -78.86 12.12
CA ALA A 12 51.93 -78.64 12.53
C ALA A 12 51.50 -77.84 13.79
N ALA A 13 50.62 -76.82 13.60
CA ALA A 13 49.22 -76.76 14.10
C ALA A 13 48.56 -75.36 13.96
N HIS A 14 47.26 -75.36 13.61
CA HIS A 14 46.35 -74.22 13.39
C HIS A 14 45.90 -73.48 14.67
N SER A 15 45.71 -72.15 14.60
CA SER A 15 44.53 -71.44 15.16
C SER A 15 44.43 -70.00 14.60
N GLY A 16 43.22 -69.56 14.27
CA GLY A 16 42.93 -68.39 13.41
C GLY A 16 42.91 -67.02 14.09
N GLN A 17 42.95 -65.98 13.25
CA GLN A 17 42.63 -64.59 13.58
C GLN A 17 41.52 -64.10 12.64
N PRO A 18 40.55 -63.31 13.11
CA PRO A 18 39.48 -62.78 12.28
C PRO A 18 40.01 -61.68 11.35
N HIS A 19 39.56 -61.70 10.10
CA HIS A 19 39.69 -60.59 9.18
C HIS A 19 38.82 -59.43 9.68
N ASP A 20 39.44 -58.35 10.15
CA ASP A 20 38.75 -57.07 10.32
C ASP A 20 38.42 -56.51 8.93
N GLN A 21 37.16 -56.69 8.53
CA GLN A 21 36.54 -56.00 7.42
C GLN A 21 36.35 -54.54 7.85
N TYR A 22 37.19 -53.65 7.32
CA TYR A 22 37.03 -52.21 7.52
C TYR A 22 35.87 -51.71 6.65
N ASP A 23 34.66 -51.62 7.23
CA ASP A 23 33.58 -50.83 6.65
C ASP A 23 33.84 -49.35 6.93
N PRO A 24 33.96 -48.47 5.92
CA PRO A 24 34.11 -47.05 6.15
C PRO A 24 32.79 -46.49 6.72
N GLU A 25 32.86 -45.91 7.92
CA GLU A 25 31.74 -45.23 8.55
C GLU A 25 31.22 -44.06 7.69
N PRO A 26 29.89 -43.84 7.62
CA PRO A 26 29.27 -42.81 6.77
C PRO A 26 29.47 -41.36 7.25
N ASP A 27 30.24 -41.14 8.31
CA ASP A 27 30.34 -39.84 9.00
C ASP A 27 31.29 -38.83 8.35
N HIS A 28 31.98 -39.19 7.26
CA HIS A 28 32.93 -38.31 6.57
C HIS A 28 32.31 -37.27 5.61
N GLU A 29 31.06 -37.42 5.19
CA GLU A 29 30.39 -36.41 4.33
C GLU A 29 29.99 -35.14 5.11
N CYS A 30 29.87 -35.20 6.44
CA CYS A 30 29.36 -34.09 7.27
C CYS A 30 30.32 -32.89 7.42
N CYS A 31 31.58 -33.03 7.00
CA CYS A 31 32.66 -32.07 7.25
C CYS A 31 33.46 -31.69 5.99
N GLU A 32 33.03 -32.09 4.80
CA GLU A 32 33.72 -31.72 3.56
C GLU A 32 33.78 -30.20 3.39
N ARG A 33 34.98 -29.65 3.19
CA ARG A 33 35.20 -28.21 3.00
C ARG A 33 35.10 -27.87 1.53
N VAL A 34 34.43 -26.77 1.24
CA VAL A 34 34.28 -26.21 -0.10
C VAL A 34 35.03 -24.89 -0.16
N VAL A 35 35.89 -24.73 -1.16
CA VAL A 35 36.61 -23.48 -1.45
C VAL A 35 35.88 -22.74 -2.56
N ILE A 36 35.58 -21.46 -2.33
CA ILE A 36 34.92 -20.58 -3.29
C ILE A 36 35.82 -19.36 -3.51
N ASN A 37 36.24 -19.14 -4.75
CA ASN A 37 37.11 -18.05 -5.16
C ASN A 37 36.33 -16.99 -5.94
N ILE A 38 36.19 -15.81 -5.36
CA ILE A 38 35.49 -14.65 -5.95
C ILE A 38 36.54 -13.65 -6.46
N SER A 39 36.79 -13.63 -7.77
CA SER A 39 37.78 -12.77 -8.43
C SER A 39 39.11 -12.65 -7.65
N GLY A 40 39.61 -13.79 -7.16
CA GLY A 40 40.87 -13.93 -6.42
C GLY A 40 40.74 -13.90 -4.88
N LEU A 41 39.58 -13.55 -4.32
CA LEU A 41 39.31 -13.65 -2.88
C LEU A 41 38.77 -15.03 -2.54
N ARG A 42 39.51 -15.79 -1.74
CA ARG A 42 39.10 -17.14 -1.33
C ARG A 42 38.26 -17.12 -0.07
N PHE A 43 37.16 -17.84 -0.13
CA PHE A 43 36.26 -18.15 0.96
C PHE A 43 36.21 -19.66 1.15
N GLU A 44 35.95 -20.09 2.37
CA GLU A 44 35.83 -21.49 2.70
C GLU A 44 34.64 -21.73 3.60
N THR A 45 33.91 -22.81 3.35
CA THR A 45 32.76 -23.22 4.16
C THR A 45 32.62 -24.74 4.15
N GLN A 46 31.64 -25.28 4.87
CA GLN A 46 31.32 -26.70 4.83
C GLN A 46 30.26 -26.98 3.78
N LEU A 47 30.34 -28.14 3.11
CA LEU A 47 29.37 -28.55 2.10
C LEU A 47 27.95 -28.55 2.67
N LYS A 48 27.77 -29.02 3.92
CA LYS A 48 26.48 -29.00 4.62
C LYS A 48 25.89 -27.60 4.80
N THR A 49 26.72 -26.55 4.90
CA THR A 49 26.27 -25.17 5.01
C THR A 49 25.61 -24.71 3.71
N LEU A 50 26.18 -25.10 2.56
CA LEU A 50 25.57 -24.82 1.26
C LEU A 50 24.31 -25.66 1.03
N SER A 51 24.34 -26.93 1.43
CA SER A 51 23.21 -27.86 1.31
C SER A 51 21.99 -27.46 2.14
N GLN A 52 22.10 -26.48 3.04
CA GLN A 52 20.95 -25.92 3.77
C GLN A 52 19.94 -25.24 2.83
N PHE A 53 20.38 -24.76 1.66
CA PHE A 53 19.53 -24.10 0.68
C PHE A 53 19.69 -24.76 -0.71
N PRO A 54 19.11 -25.96 -0.93
CA PRO A 54 19.38 -26.77 -2.13
C PRO A 54 18.98 -26.13 -3.45
N GLU A 55 18.01 -25.22 -3.44
CA GLU A 55 17.49 -24.55 -4.65
C GLU A 55 18.40 -23.43 -5.16
N THR A 56 19.37 -23.00 -4.36
CA THR A 56 20.29 -21.90 -4.70
C THR A 56 21.41 -22.38 -5.63
N LEU A 57 22.12 -21.43 -6.27
CA LEU A 57 23.24 -21.76 -7.16
C LEU A 57 24.32 -22.57 -6.43
N LEU A 58 24.68 -22.16 -5.22
CA LEU A 58 25.73 -22.81 -4.43
C LEU A 58 25.23 -24.06 -3.70
N GLY A 59 23.94 -24.15 -3.38
CA GLY A 59 23.35 -25.33 -2.75
C GLY A 59 23.14 -26.50 -3.71
N ASP A 60 22.80 -26.22 -4.97
CA ASP A 60 22.58 -27.25 -6.00
C ASP A 60 23.91 -27.73 -6.62
N PRO A 61 24.29 -29.01 -6.45
CA PRO A 61 25.49 -29.57 -7.06
C PRO A 61 25.55 -29.40 -8.58
N LYS A 62 24.41 -29.51 -9.28
CA LYS A 62 24.34 -29.40 -10.74
C LYS A 62 24.57 -27.97 -11.21
N LYS A 63 24.04 -26.98 -10.49
CA LYS A 63 24.21 -25.55 -10.84
C LYS A 63 25.64 -25.10 -10.62
N ARG A 64 26.23 -25.42 -9.45
CA ARG A 64 27.61 -25.00 -9.13
C ARG A 64 28.69 -25.73 -9.92
N MET A 65 28.43 -26.94 -10.42
CA MET A 65 29.43 -27.75 -11.16
C MET A 65 30.06 -26.99 -12.33
N ARG A 66 29.28 -26.12 -12.99
CA ARG A 66 29.78 -25.27 -14.10
C ARG A 66 30.94 -24.36 -13.70
N TYR A 67 31.07 -24.01 -12.42
CA TYR A 67 32.06 -23.08 -11.89
C TYR A 67 33.24 -23.79 -11.21
N PHE A 68 33.27 -25.13 -11.21
CA PHE A 68 34.31 -25.89 -10.52
C PHE A 68 35.61 -25.96 -11.34
N ASP A 69 36.73 -25.59 -10.73
CA ASP A 69 38.08 -25.77 -11.27
C ASP A 69 38.73 -27.03 -10.66
N PRO A 70 38.87 -28.13 -11.42
CA PRO A 70 39.43 -29.38 -10.92
C PRO A 70 40.94 -29.31 -10.63
N LEU A 71 41.67 -28.36 -11.21
CA LEU A 71 43.11 -28.21 -10.96
C LEU A 71 43.40 -27.59 -9.60
N ARG A 72 42.47 -26.75 -9.12
CA ARG A 72 42.58 -26.01 -7.87
C ARG A 72 41.64 -26.50 -6.78
N ASN A 73 40.72 -27.40 -7.12
CA ASN A 73 39.68 -27.90 -6.23
C ASN A 73 38.86 -26.76 -5.59
N GLU A 74 38.51 -25.74 -6.38
CA GLU A 74 37.76 -24.55 -5.94
C GLU A 74 36.66 -24.20 -6.95
N TYR A 75 35.58 -23.54 -6.49
CA TYR A 75 34.60 -22.92 -7.38
C TYR A 75 35.01 -21.48 -7.68
N PHE A 76 35.13 -21.09 -8.95
CA PHE A 76 35.56 -19.76 -9.35
C PHE A 76 34.41 -18.92 -9.92
N PHE A 77 34.27 -17.70 -9.39
CA PHE A 77 33.30 -16.70 -9.85
C PHE A 77 34.02 -15.38 -10.14
N ASP A 78 33.88 -14.86 -11.36
CA ASP A 78 34.40 -13.53 -11.72
C ASP A 78 33.33 -12.45 -11.41
N ARG A 79 33.18 -12.11 -10.12
CA ARG A 79 32.06 -11.32 -9.59
C ARG A 79 32.45 -10.36 -8.46
N ASN A 80 31.46 -9.62 -7.95
CA ASN A 80 31.68 -8.58 -6.95
C ASN A 80 32.17 -9.15 -5.61
N ARG A 81 33.45 -8.91 -5.30
CA ARG A 81 34.10 -9.43 -4.09
C ARG A 81 33.44 -8.98 -2.79
N PRO A 82 33.15 -7.68 -2.58
CA PRO A 82 32.58 -7.23 -1.30
C PRO A 82 31.20 -7.80 -0.99
N SER A 83 30.41 -8.16 -2.01
CA SER A 83 29.06 -8.72 -1.82
C SER A 83 29.07 -10.13 -1.25
N PHE A 84 30.09 -10.94 -1.59
CA PHE A 84 30.06 -12.36 -1.30
C PHE A 84 30.13 -12.69 0.19
N ASP A 85 30.69 -11.81 1.01
CA ASP A 85 30.71 -12.00 2.47
C ASP A 85 29.30 -12.15 3.04
N ALA A 86 28.37 -11.30 2.61
CA ALA A 86 26.97 -11.38 3.00
C ALA A 86 26.24 -12.57 2.35
N ILE A 87 26.56 -12.92 1.11
CA ILE A 87 26.01 -14.11 0.45
C ILE A 87 26.41 -15.38 1.20
N LEU A 88 27.67 -15.51 1.60
CA LEU A 88 28.12 -16.67 2.36
C LEU A 88 27.53 -16.68 3.77
N TYR A 89 27.45 -15.52 4.41
CA TYR A 89 26.84 -15.38 5.74
C TYR A 89 25.35 -15.76 5.74
N TYR A 90 24.62 -15.56 4.64
CA TYR A 90 23.24 -16.04 4.49
C TYR A 90 23.14 -17.55 4.74
N TYR A 91 24.03 -18.35 4.14
CA TYR A 91 24.08 -19.80 4.39
C TYR A 91 24.50 -20.11 5.83
N GLN A 92 25.54 -19.44 6.34
CA GLN A 92 26.08 -19.71 7.68
C GLN A 92 25.11 -19.37 8.81
N SER A 93 24.33 -18.31 8.64
CA SER A 93 23.35 -17.83 9.61
C SER A 93 21.99 -18.52 9.50
N GLY A 94 21.79 -19.34 8.46
CA GLY A 94 20.52 -19.97 8.16
C GLY A 94 19.45 -19.00 7.65
N GLY A 95 19.84 -17.95 6.94
CA GLY A 95 18.90 -17.10 6.20
C GLY A 95 19.04 -15.58 6.42
N ARG A 96 20.00 -15.09 7.21
CA ARG A 96 20.15 -13.64 7.42
C ARG A 96 20.88 -13.01 6.25
N LEU A 97 20.19 -12.13 5.53
CA LEU A 97 20.73 -11.41 4.39
C LEU A 97 20.80 -9.91 4.69
N ARG A 98 22.01 -9.35 4.79
CA ARG A 98 22.24 -7.93 5.05
C ARG A 98 23.26 -7.40 4.05
N ARG A 99 22.93 -6.32 3.35
CA ARG A 99 23.86 -5.71 2.40
C ARG A 99 25.07 -5.13 3.13
N PRO A 100 26.30 -5.40 2.66
CA PRO A 100 27.48 -4.71 3.15
C PRO A 100 27.37 -3.20 2.89
N VAL A 101 27.68 -2.38 3.89
CA VAL A 101 27.51 -0.91 3.84
C VAL A 101 28.29 -0.24 2.70
N ASN A 102 29.37 -0.87 2.24
CA ASN A 102 30.25 -0.42 1.17
C ASN A 102 29.81 -0.90 -0.23
N VAL A 103 28.69 -1.63 -0.34
CA VAL A 103 28.12 -2.11 -1.60
C VAL A 103 26.83 -1.38 -1.87
N THR A 104 26.65 -0.89 -3.10
CA THR A 104 25.41 -0.23 -3.50
C THR A 104 24.26 -1.24 -3.64
N LEU A 105 23.03 -0.75 -3.45
CA LEU A 105 21.83 -1.60 -3.42
C LEU A 105 21.64 -2.40 -4.72
N ASP A 106 21.81 -1.75 -5.87
CA ASP A 106 21.71 -2.34 -7.19
C ASP A 106 22.70 -3.49 -7.37
N ILE A 107 23.99 -3.27 -7.08
CA ILE A 107 25.03 -4.31 -7.18
C ILE A 107 24.69 -5.50 -6.27
N PHE A 108 24.30 -5.25 -5.02
CA PHE A 108 24.00 -6.34 -4.11
C PHE A 108 22.75 -7.13 -4.55
N SER A 109 21.72 -6.44 -5.07
CA SER A 109 20.53 -7.09 -5.61
C SER A 109 20.82 -7.97 -6.82
N GLU A 110 21.76 -7.58 -7.68
CA GLU A 110 22.24 -8.40 -8.80
C GLU A 110 22.96 -9.65 -8.30
N GLU A 111 23.75 -9.56 -7.24
CA GLU A 111 24.43 -10.72 -6.65
C GLU A 111 23.43 -11.68 -5.99
N ILE A 112 22.44 -11.19 -5.23
CA ILE A 112 21.36 -12.04 -4.68
C ILE A 112 20.66 -12.81 -5.79
N ARG A 113 20.38 -12.14 -6.92
CA ARG A 113 19.76 -12.74 -8.08
C ARG A 113 20.67 -13.76 -8.77
N PHE A 114 21.95 -13.44 -8.91
CA PHE A 114 22.94 -14.33 -9.53
C PHE A 114 23.15 -15.63 -8.73
N TYR A 115 23.27 -15.53 -7.41
CA TYR A 115 23.42 -16.71 -6.55
C TYR A 115 22.09 -17.46 -6.31
N GLU A 116 21.01 -16.98 -6.93
CA GLU A 116 19.69 -17.61 -6.91
C GLU A 116 19.18 -17.85 -5.48
N LEU A 117 19.33 -16.86 -4.58
CA LEU A 117 18.90 -17.01 -3.17
C LEU A 117 17.36 -17.15 -2.99
N GLY A 118 16.60 -16.99 -4.07
CA GLY A 118 15.14 -17.12 -4.10
C GLY A 118 14.39 -15.80 -3.91
N GLU A 119 13.12 -15.79 -4.31
CA GLU A 119 12.25 -14.62 -4.19
C GLU A 119 11.97 -14.27 -2.73
N GLU A 120 11.84 -15.26 -1.84
CA GLU A 120 11.62 -15.02 -0.40
C GLU A 120 12.78 -14.22 0.23
N ALA A 121 14.04 -14.62 -0.05
CA ALA A 121 15.21 -13.91 0.44
C ALA A 121 15.30 -12.49 -0.16
N MET A 122 14.89 -12.32 -1.42
CA MET A 122 14.82 -11.02 -2.09
C MET A 122 13.73 -10.12 -1.48
N GLU A 123 12.56 -10.66 -1.13
CA GLU A 123 11.48 -9.90 -0.47
C GLU A 123 11.92 -9.43 0.93
N ILE A 124 12.47 -10.33 1.75
CA ILE A 124 12.97 -9.97 3.09
C ILE A 124 14.06 -8.89 2.98
N PHE A 125 14.98 -9.03 2.02
CA PHE A 125 16.02 -8.04 1.76
C PHE A 125 15.44 -6.67 1.39
N ARG A 126 14.43 -6.64 0.51
CA ARG A 126 13.76 -5.39 0.11
C ARG A 126 13.08 -4.72 1.29
N GLU A 127 12.36 -5.49 2.11
CA GLU A 127 11.70 -4.97 3.31
C GLU A 127 12.71 -4.38 4.31
N ASP A 128 13.82 -5.10 4.56
CA ASP A 128 14.90 -4.65 5.46
C ASP A 128 15.63 -3.38 4.96
N GLU A 129 15.73 -3.18 3.64
CA GLU A 129 16.27 -1.96 3.02
C GLU A 129 15.24 -0.81 2.96
N GLY A 130 14.03 -1.02 3.49
CA GLY A 130 12.98 -0.01 3.54
C GLY A 130 12.19 0.14 2.25
N PHE A 131 12.25 -0.83 1.34
CA PHE A 131 11.32 -0.87 0.22
C PHE A 131 9.95 -1.30 0.72
N ILE A 132 8.99 -0.38 0.62
CA ILE A 132 7.60 -0.65 0.91
C ILE A 132 7.07 -1.51 -0.24
N LYS A 133 6.55 -2.71 0.08
CA LYS A 133 5.82 -3.53 -0.90
C LYS A 133 4.68 -2.67 -1.44
N GLU A 134 4.68 -2.41 -2.76
CA GLU A 134 3.55 -1.73 -3.39
C GLU A 134 2.31 -2.61 -3.15
N GLU A 135 1.39 -2.10 -2.32
CA GLU A 135 0.14 -2.80 -2.04
C GLU A 135 -0.59 -3.01 -3.36
N GLU A 136 -0.70 -4.28 -3.79
CA GLU A 136 -1.33 -4.62 -5.06
C GLU A 136 -2.77 -4.11 -5.04
N ARG A 137 -3.05 -3.13 -5.89
CA ARG A 137 -4.38 -2.53 -5.96
C ARG A 137 -5.28 -3.49 -6.73
N PRO A 138 -6.27 -4.14 -6.09
CA PRO A 138 -7.11 -5.10 -6.78
C PRO A 138 -7.86 -4.40 -7.91
N LEU A 139 -7.91 -5.04 -9.07
CA LEU A 139 -8.68 -4.59 -10.22
C LEU A 139 -9.94 -5.44 -10.35
N PRO A 140 -11.05 -4.89 -10.85
CA PRO A 140 -12.23 -5.67 -11.17
C PRO A 140 -11.91 -6.73 -12.22
N GLU A 141 -12.51 -7.93 -12.09
CA GLU A 141 -12.30 -9.03 -13.04
C GLU A 141 -12.93 -8.73 -14.41
N ASN A 142 -14.09 -8.07 -14.43
CA ASN A 142 -14.79 -7.74 -15.67
C ASN A 142 -14.11 -6.58 -16.41
N ASP A 143 -13.84 -6.75 -17.71
CA ASP A 143 -13.16 -5.74 -18.54
C ASP A 143 -13.86 -4.38 -18.56
N PHE A 144 -15.20 -4.37 -18.66
CA PHE A 144 -15.96 -3.11 -18.64
C PHE A 144 -15.86 -2.41 -17.28
N GLN A 145 -16.02 -3.15 -16.18
CA GLN A 145 -15.90 -2.58 -14.83
C GLN A 145 -14.48 -2.09 -14.58
N ARG A 146 -13.47 -2.83 -15.03
CA ARG A 146 -12.07 -2.44 -14.97
C ARG A 146 -11.82 -1.14 -15.73
N GLN A 147 -12.33 -1.00 -16.94
CA GLN A 147 -12.17 0.21 -17.73
C GLN A 147 -12.80 1.43 -17.05
N VAL A 148 -14.04 1.28 -16.54
CA VAL A 148 -14.74 2.34 -15.80
C VAL A 148 -14.00 2.69 -14.49
N TRP A 149 -13.52 1.67 -13.77
CA TRP A 149 -12.75 1.84 -12.55
C TRP A 149 -11.45 2.61 -12.80
N LEU A 150 -10.68 2.23 -13.83
CA LEU A 150 -9.46 2.94 -14.23
C LEU A 150 -9.75 4.41 -14.58
N LEU A 151 -10.85 4.67 -15.28
CA LEU A 151 -11.24 5.99 -15.72
C LEU A 151 -11.57 6.94 -14.55
N PHE A 152 -12.22 6.45 -13.49
CA PHE A 152 -12.68 7.26 -12.35
C PHE A 152 -11.78 7.22 -11.12
N GLU A 153 -10.96 6.17 -10.95
CA GLU A 153 -10.08 5.99 -9.79
C GLU A 153 -8.66 6.47 -10.07
N TYR A 154 -8.16 6.29 -11.30
CA TYR A 154 -6.77 6.58 -11.66
C TYR A 154 -6.67 7.59 -12.79
N PRO A 155 -6.48 8.89 -12.49
CA PRO A 155 -6.33 9.93 -13.51
C PRO A 155 -5.21 9.65 -14.51
N GLU A 156 -4.12 9.00 -14.08
CA GLU A 156 -2.98 8.67 -14.93
C GLU A 156 -3.20 7.49 -15.88
N SER A 157 -4.35 6.81 -15.79
CA SER A 157 -4.63 5.64 -16.62
C SER A 157 -4.79 5.99 -18.10
N SER A 158 -5.34 7.16 -18.43
CA SER A 158 -5.63 7.55 -19.82
C SER A 158 -5.92 9.06 -19.95
N GLY A 159 -5.86 9.58 -21.19
CA GLY A 159 -6.24 10.97 -21.50
C GLY A 159 -7.66 11.34 -21.02
N PRO A 160 -8.70 10.56 -21.33
CA PRO A 160 -10.05 10.77 -20.80
C PRO A 160 -10.14 10.75 -19.27
N ALA A 161 -9.37 9.89 -18.60
CA ALA A 161 -9.33 9.85 -17.13
C ALA A 161 -8.78 11.17 -16.55
N ARG A 162 -7.76 11.76 -17.18
CA ARG A 162 -7.24 13.09 -16.81
C ARG A 162 -8.30 14.18 -16.99
N ILE A 163 -9.06 14.15 -18.09
CA ILE A 163 -10.14 15.13 -18.33
C ILE A 163 -11.22 15.03 -17.25
N ILE A 164 -11.67 13.81 -16.92
CA ILE A 164 -12.65 13.58 -15.86
C ILE A 164 -12.13 14.07 -14.52
N ALA A 165 -10.86 13.76 -14.19
CA ALA A 165 -10.24 14.25 -12.96
C ALA A 165 -10.18 15.78 -12.88
N ILE A 166 -9.87 16.47 -13.99
CA ILE A 166 -9.88 17.94 -14.07
C ILE A 166 -11.30 18.48 -13.82
N ILE A 167 -12.31 17.90 -14.46
CA ILE A 167 -13.71 18.29 -14.26
C ILE A 167 -14.10 18.10 -12.79
N SER A 168 -13.78 16.95 -12.19
CA SER A 168 -14.06 16.68 -10.77
C SER A 168 -13.39 17.70 -9.85
N VAL A 169 -12.13 18.07 -10.08
CA VAL A 169 -11.46 19.12 -9.32
C VAL A 169 -12.17 20.47 -9.48
N MET A 170 -12.55 20.85 -10.70
CA MET A 170 -13.27 22.11 -10.94
C MET A 170 -14.62 22.14 -10.22
N VAL A 171 -15.40 21.06 -10.26
CA VAL A 171 -16.68 20.96 -9.53
C VAL A 171 -16.45 21.06 -8.02
N ILE A 172 -15.39 20.44 -7.48
CA ILE A 172 -15.01 20.60 -6.07
C ILE A 172 -14.73 22.07 -5.75
N LEU A 173 -13.89 22.75 -6.53
CA LEU A 173 -13.56 24.15 -6.30
C LEU A 173 -14.78 25.06 -6.40
N ILE A 174 -15.63 24.88 -7.41
CA ILE A 174 -16.89 25.62 -7.57
C ILE A 174 -17.78 25.41 -6.35
N SER A 175 -17.90 24.18 -5.87
CA SER A 175 -18.69 23.89 -4.67
C SER A 175 -18.12 24.68 -3.48
N ILE A 176 -16.82 24.61 -3.20
CA ILE A 176 -16.20 25.31 -2.07
C ILE A 176 -16.39 26.83 -2.18
N VAL A 177 -16.13 27.41 -3.35
CA VAL A 177 -16.32 28.85 -3.58
C VAL A 177 -17.79 29.23 -3.35
N SER A 178 -18.75 28.46 -3.89
CA SER A 178 -20.18 28.71 -3.68
C SER A 178 -20.56 28.72 -2.21
N PHE A 179 -20.03 27.79 -1.41
CA PHE A 179 -20.28 27.75 0.04
C PHE A 179 -19.64 28.94 0.76
N CYS A 180 -18.43 29.33 0.40
CA CYS A 180 -17.82 30.54 0.95
C CYS A 180 -18.63 31.79 0.62
N LEU A 181 -19.16 31.90 -0.61
CA LEU A 181 -19.98 33.03 -1.03
C LEU A 181 -21.32 33.08 -0.28
N GLU A 182 -21.96 31.92 -0.03
CA GLU A 182 -23.19 31.82 0.77
C GLU A 182 -23.01 32.40 2.19
N THR A 183 -21.78 32.33 2.75
CA THR A 183 -21.50 32.91 4.09
C THR A 183 -21.34 34.42 4.11
N LEU A 184 -21.18 35.08 2.95
CA LEU A 184 -20.96 36.53 2.90
C LEU A 184 -22.25 37.30 3.21
N PRO A 185 -22.17 38.37 4.02
CA PRO A 185 -23.35 39.15 4.39
C PRO A 185 -24.01 39.85 3.19
N LEU A 186 -23.23 40.15 2.14
CA LEU A 186 -23.72 40.76 0.91
C LEU A 186 -24.83 39.92 0.26
N PHE A 187 -24.63 38.60 0.17
CA PHE A 187 -25.58 37.68 -0.45
C PHE A 187 -26.69 37.21 0.52
N ARG A 188 -26.51 37.43 1.83
CA ARG A 188 -27.52 37.10 2.87
C ARG A 188 -28.54 38.22 3.09
N ASN A 189 -28.20 39.46 2.75
CA ASN A 189 -29.02 40.64 3.05
C ASN A 189 -30.04 40.98 1.96
N ASP A 190 -29.81 40.56 0.70
CA ASP A 190 -30.79 40.74 -0.40
C ASP A 190 -32.11 39.96 -0.18
N GLU A 191 -32.10 38.89 0.63
CA GLU A 191 -33.32 38.18 1.00
C GLU A 191 -34.18 38.93 2.03
N ASN A 192 -33.59 39.84 2.82
CA ASN A 192 -34.29 40.57 3.89
C ASN A 192 -34.66 42.03 3.54
N GLU A 193 -34.11 42.61 2.46
CA GLU A 193 -34.36 44.01 2.08
C GLU A 193 -35.48 44.22 1.05
N ASN A 194 -36.11 43.16 0.53
CA ASN A 194 -37.32 43.32 -0.28
C ASN A 194 -38.57 43.51 0.61
N TYR A 195 -39.01 44.78 0.69
CA TYR A 195 -40.23 45.34 1.30
C TYR A 195 -40.16 45.86 2.75
N ASN A 196 -39.37 46.91 2.97
CA ASN A 196 -39.76 47.98 3.90
C ASN A 196 -40.01 49.29 3.14
N TYR A 197 -41.04 49.32 2.28
CA TYR A 197 -41.65 50.59 1.88
C TYR A 197 -42.56 51.08 3.03
N PRO A 198 -42.44 52.33 3.51
CA PRO A 198 -43.38 52.86 4.48
C PRO A 198 -44.70 53.19 3.75
N VAL A 199 -45.61 52.22 3.66
CA VAL A 199 -46.97 52.46 3.15
C VAL A 199 -47.85 52.85 4.32
N SER A 200 -48.06 54.16 4.47
CA SER A 200 -49.17 54.73 5.21
C SER A 200 -50.49 54.39 4.50
N SER A 201 -51.26 53.41 4.97
CA SER A 201 -52.74 53.46 5.08
C SER A 201 -53.38 52.09 5.35
N MET A 202 -54.13 52.03 6.44
CA MET A 202 -55.46 51.41 6.64
C MET A 202 -55.96 50.32 5.67
N SER A 203 -56.46 49.23 6.28
CA SER A 203 -57.40 48.18 5.81
C SER A 203 -56.83 46.80 5.49
N ASN A 204 -57.54 45.79 6.00
CA ASN A 204 -57.28 44.35 5.89
C ASN A 204 -56.91 43.93 4.47
N SER A 205 -55.66 43.54 4.27
CA SER A 205 -55.23 42.73 3.14
C SER A 205 -54.15 41.79 3.65
N THR A 206 -54.45 40.49 3.64
CA THR A 206 -53.49 39.43 3.88
C THR A 206 -52.29 39.62 2.95
N SER A 207 -51.14 39.95 3.54
CA SER A 207 -49.86 39.93 2.85
C SER A 207 -49.57 38.49 2.43
N ILE A 208 -49.76 38.22 1.15
CA ILE A 208 -49.29 36.98 0.52
C ILE A 208 -47.77 37.08 0.48
N TYR A 209 -47.11 36.44 1.43
CA TYR A 209 -45.69 36.14 1.31
C TYR A 209 -45.54 35.19 0.12
N TYR A 210 -45.09 35.71 -1.02
CA TYR A 210 -44.53 34.87 -2.06
C TYR A 210 -43.22 34.33 -1.51
N SER A 211 -43.26 33.14 -0.90
CA SER A 211 -42.07 32.33 -0.71
C SER A 211 -41.46 32.13 -2.09
N SER A 212 -40.36 32.84 -2.37
CA SER A 212 -39.57 32.59 -3.58
C SER A 212 -39.29 31.10 -3.64
N PRO A 213 -39.64 30.39 -4.73
CA PRO A 213 -39.44 28.95 -4.78
C PRO A 213 -37.94 28.69 -4.59
N TYR A 214 -37.59 27.88 -3.57
CA TYR A 214 -36.22 27.45 -3.27
C TYR A 214 -35.45 26.98 -4.52
N PHE A 215 -36.16 26.48 -5.53
CA PHE A 215 -35.65 26.06 -6.84
C PHE A 215 -35.09 27.19 -7.73
N THR A 216 -35.26 28.46 -7.37
CA THR A 216 -34.76 29.61 -8.13
C THR A 216 -33.54 30.28 -7.51
N ASP A 217 -33.11 29.87 -6.31
CA ASP A 217 -31.87 30.39 -5.70
C ASP A 217 -30.64 29.88 -6.48
N PRO A 218 -29.80 30.78 -7.03
CA PRO A 218 -28.58 30.40 -7.74
C PRO A 218 -27.64 29.53 -6.90
N PHE A 219 -27.54 29.74 -5.59
CA PHE A 219 -26.67 28.94 -4.73
C PHE A 219 -27.20 27.52 -4.57
N PHE A 220 -28.51 27.35 -4.35
CA PHE A 220 -29.17 26.05 -4.34
C PHE A 220 -29.01 25.28 -5.67
N ILE A 221 -29.11 25.96 -6.82
CA ILE A 221 -28.92 25.34 -8.14
C ILE A 221 -27.49 24.84 -8.30
N VAL A 222 -26.50 25.70 -8.01
CA VAL A 222 -25.07 25.33 -8.09
C VAL A 222 -24.75 24.18 -7.14
N GLU A 223 -25.26 24.23 -5.90
CA GLU A 223 -25.09 23.15 -4.95
C GLU A 223 -25.69 21.84 -5.48
N THR A 224 -26.93 21.87 -5.95
CA THR A 224 -27.63 20.69 -6.48
C THR A 224 -26.86 20.07 -7.65
N LEU A 225 -26.36 20.88 -8.59
CA LEU A 225 -25.55 20.39 -9.71
C LEU A 225 -24.22 19.76 -9.25
N CYS A 226 -23.55 20.35 -8.27
CA CYS A 226 -22.32 19.79 -7.69
C CYS A 226 -22.59 18.45 -6.99
N ILE A 227 -23.68 18.35 -6.24
CA ILE A 227 -24.06 17.12 -5.53
C ILE A 227 -24.46 16.02 -6.51
N ILE A 228 -25.19 16.35 -7.59
CA ILE A 228 -25.50 15.40 -8.67
C ILE A 228 -24.19 14.81 -9.24
N TRP A 229 -23.19 15.65 -9.51
CA TRP A 229 -21.89 15.17 -10.00
C TRP A 229 -21.17 14.29 -8.97
N PHE A 230 -21.13 14.68 -7.69
CA PHE A 230 -20.51 13.88 -6.64
C PHE A 230 -21.21 12.54 -6.41
N SER A 231 -22.54 12.53 -6.45
CA SER A 231 -23.33 11.30 -6.37
C SER A 231 -23.08 10.40 -7.57
N PHE A 232 -23.04 10.96 -8.79
CA PHE A 232 -22.69 10.22 -9.99
C PHE A 232 -21.31 9.55 -9.87
N GLU A 233 -20.30 10.33 -9.51
CA GLU A 233 -18.95 9.85 -9.27
C GLU A 233 -18.88 8.73 -8.22
N PHE A 234 -19.56 8.92 -7.08
CA PHE A 234 -19.65 7.92 -6.03
C PHE A 234 -20.30 6.62 -6.50
N LEU A 235 -21.44 6.73 -7.20
CA LEU A 235 -22.19 5.57 -7.71
C LEU A 235 -21.39 4.81 -8.77
N VAL A 236 -20.77 5.51 -9.71
CA VAL A 236 -19.93 4.86 -10.74
C VAL A 236 -18.79 4.08 -10.10
N ARG A 237 -18.10 4.67 -9.11
CA ARG A 237 -17.05 3.95 -8.37
C ARG A 237 -17.61 2.79 -7.57
N PHE A 238 -18.74 2.96 -6.89
CA PHE A 238 -19.39 1.90 -6.13
C PHE A 238 -19.77 0.71 -7.02
N PHE A 239 -20.30 0.94 -8.23
CA PHE A 239 -20.66 -0.15 -9.14
C PHE A 239 -19.44 -0.78 -9.82
N ALA A 240 -18.41 0.00 -10.13
CA ALA A 240 -17.20 -0.48 -10.81
C ALA A 240 -16.14 -1.08 -9.87
N CYS A 241 -16.23 -0.92 -8.55
CA CYS A 241 -15.19 -1.38 -7.63
C CYS A 241 -15.07 -2.91 -7.53
N PRO A 242 -13.86 -3.44 -7.28
CA PRO A 242 -13.59 -4.88 -7.19
C PRO A 242 -14.24 -5.56 -5.99
N SER A 243 -14.37 -4.86 -4.86
CA SER A 243 -14.99 -5.39 -3.64
C SER A 243 -15.91 -4.34 -3.01
N LYS A 244 -17.19 -4.67 -2.84
CA LYS A 244 -18.19 -3.77 -2.24
C LYS A 244 -17.94 -3.54 -0.75
N ALA A 245 -17.50 -4.56 -0.02
CA ALA A 245 -17.17 -4.44 1.40
C ALA A 245 -15.88 -3.62 1.59
N GLY A 246 -14.84 -3.90 0.79
CA GLY A 246 -13.58 -3.13 0.83
C GLY A 246 -13.77 -1.66 0.44
N PHE A 247 -14.76 -1.37 -0.42
CA PHE A 247 -15.07 -0.01 -0.83
C PHE A 247 -15.43 0.91 0.35
N PHE A 248 -16.25 0.44 1.30
CA PHE A 248 -16.63 1.24 2.48
C PHE A 248 -15.55 1.30 3.55
N GLY A 249 -14.54 0.41 3.51
CA GLY A 249 -13.36 0.49 4.38
C GLY A 249 -12.31 1.51 3.91
N ASN A 250 -12.41 2.00 2.68
CA ASN A 250 -11.46 2.95 2.11
C ASN A 250 -11.81 4.39 2.48
N ILE A 251 -10.87 5.09 3.12
CA ILE A 251 -11.03 6.48 3.59
C ILE A 251 -11.45 7.46 2.48
N MET A 252 -10.97 7.27 1.25
CA MET A 252 -11.31 8.14 0.13
C MET A 252 -12.79 8.03 -0.25
N ASN A 253 -13.34 6.82 -0.17
CA ASN A 253 -14.75 6.58 -0.46
C ASN A 253 -15.64 7.07 0.69
N ILE A 254 -15.15 7.02 1.93
CA ILE A 254 -15.83 7.64 3.09
C ILE A 254 -15.93 9.16 2.89
N ILE A 255 -14.86 9.82 2.43
CA ILE A 255 -14.87 11.24 2.11
C ILE A 255 -15.91 11.56 1.02
N ASP A 256 -16.01 10.71 -0.02
CA ASP A 256 -17.03 10.86 -1.07
C ASP A 256 -18.46 10.80 -0.51
N ILE A 257 -18.72 9.95 0.49
CA ILE A 257 -20.02 9.84 1.18
C ILE A 257 -20.29 11.09 2.03
N VAL A 258 -19.33 11.49 2.87
CA VAL A 258 -19.45 12.68 3.73
C VAL A 258 -19.70 13.94 2.92
N ALA A 259 -19.16 14.03 1.69
CA ALA A 259 -19.35 15.16 0.80
C ALA A 259 -20.78 15.32 0.26
N ILE A 260 -21.59 14.25 0.20
CA ILE A 260 -22.95 14.28 -0.35
C ILE A 260 -24.05 14.24 0.71
N ILE A 261 -23.78 13.60 1.86
CA ILE A 261 -24.75 13.41 2.94
C ILE A 261 -25.46 14.71 3.38
N PRO A 262 -24.76 15.85 3.58
CA PRO A 262 -25.40 17.07 4.08
C PRO A 262 -26.59 17.54 3.24
N TYR A 263 -26.50 17.40 1.90
CA TYR A 263 -27.56 17.77 0.98
C TYR A 263 -28.80 16.87 1.15
N PHE A 264 -28.60 15.56 1.16
CA PHE A 264 -29.69 14.60 1.31
C PHE A 264 -30.37 14.67 2.68
N ILE A 265 -29.62 14.96 3.75
CA ILE A 265 -30.23 15.19 5.07
C ILE A 265 -31.08 16.46 5.04
N THR A 266 -30.56 17.57 4.50
CA THR A 266 -31.29 18.86 4.41
C THR A 266 -32.60 18.68 3.64
N LEU A 267 -32.52 18.08 2.45
CA LEU A 267 -33.69 17.81 1.61
C LEU A 267 -34.69 16.86 2.30
N GLY A 268 -34.19 15.81 2.97
CA GLY A 268 -35.02 14.86 3.70
C GLY A 268 -35.77 15.50 4.88
N THR A 269 -35.11 16.38 5.63
CA THR A 269 -35.76 17.12 6.74
C THR A 269 -36.82 18.08 6.23
N GLU A 270 -36.56 18.80 5.14
CA GLU A 270 -37.52 19.73 4.54
C GLU A 270 -38.75 19.02 3.98
N LEU A 271 -38.57 17.84 3.36
CA LEU A 271 -39.68 17.02 2.86
C LEU A 271 -40.49 16.36 3.99
N ALA A 272 -39.86 16.08 5.14
CA ALA A 272 -40.49 15.49 6.30
C ALA A 272 -41.29 16.52 7.13
N GLU A 273 -40.93 17.81 7.09
CA GLU A 273 -41.66 18.93 7.69
C GLU A 273 -42.95 19.28 6.91
N ARG A 274 -43.77 18.27 6.56
CA ARG A 274 -45.15 18.51 6.13
C ARG A 274 -46.00 18.95 7.34
N PRO A 275 -46.94 19.88 7.16
CA PRO A 275 -47.63 20.56 8.24
C PRO A 275 -48.69 19.64 8.86
N GLU A 276 -48.28 18.70 9.71
CA GLU A 276 -49.19 18.09 10.67
C GLU A 276 -48.93 18.68 12.05
N ASP A 277 -49.94 19.41 12.52
CA ASP A 277 -50.09 20.15 13.76
C ASP A 277 -49.08 19.87 14.90
N GLY A 278 -48.33 20.92 15.27
CA GLY A 278 -48.32 21.30 16.69
C GLY A 278 -47.07 21.08 17.54
N GLN A 279 -45.84 21.29 17.05
CA GLN A 279 -44.66 21.34 17.95
C GLN A 279 -43.62 22.41 17.56
N ALA A 280 -43.87 23.67 17.96
CA ALA A 280 -42.92 24.78 17.82
C ALA A 280 -41.54 24.53 18.49
N GLY A 281 -41.45 23.60 19.45
CA GLY A 281 -40.17 23.18 20.06
C GLY A 281 -39.31 22.26 19.19
N GLN A 282 -39.91 21.50 18.26
CA GLN A 282 -39.19 20.58 17.36
C GLN A 282 -38.54 21.36 16.20
N GLN A 283 -39.17 22.45 15.78
CA GLN A 283 -38.70 23.35 14.73
C GLN A 283 -37.43 24.13 15.13
N ALA A 284 -37.28 24.53 16.40
CA ALA A 284 -36.06 25.18 16.89
C ALA A 284 -34.85 24.20 16.91
N MET A 285 -35.09 22.93 17.26
CA MET A 285 -34.08 21.88 17.24
C MET A 285 -33.69 21.49 15.81
N SER A 286 -34.64 21.43 14.87
CA SER A 286 -34.35 21.16 13.45
C SER A 286 -33.50 22.27 12.83
N LEU A 287 -33.79 23.54 13.11
CA LEU A 287 -32.98 24.68 12.66
C LEU A 287 -31.54 24.67 13.22
N ALA A 288 -31.34 24.23 14.47
CA ALA A 288 -30.01 24.10 15.06
C ALA A 288 -29.20 22.97 14.39
N ILE A 289 -29.85 21.83 14.12
CA ILE A 289 -29.24 20.67 13.45
C ILE A 289 -28.85 21.02 12.01
N LEU A 290 -29.70 21.74 11.27
CA LEU A 290 -29.41 22.22 9.91
C LEU A 290 -28.17 23.13 9.84
N ARG A 291 -27.91 23.95 10.87
CA ARG A 291 -26.69 24.77 10.95
C ARG A 291 -25.43 23.92 11.08
N VAL A 292 -25.47 22.87 11.89
CA VAL A 292 -24.33 21.94 12.04
C VAL A 292 -24.10 21.14 10.74
N ILE A 293 -25.18 20.72 10.08
CA ILE A 293 -25.10 20.02 8.78
C ILE A 293 -24.42 20.89 7.71
N ARG A 294 -24.70 22.21 7.68
CA ARG A 294 -23.99 23.13 6.79
C ARG A 294 -22.48 23.16 7.04
N LEU A 295 -22.02 23.05 8.30
CA LEU A 295 -20.58 22.96 8.60
C LEU A 295 -19.96 21.69 8.03
N VAL A 296 -20.68 20.57 8.03
CA VAL A 296 -20.19 19.31 7.46
C VAL A 296 -19.88 19.46 5.96
N ARG A 297 -20.56 20.35 5.23
CA ARG A 297 -20.28 20.63 3.81
C ARG A 297 -18.84 21.05 3.57
N VAL A 298 -18.14 21.65 4.55
CA VAL A 298 -16.72 22.03 4.41
C VAL A 298 -15.82 20.81 4.16
N PHE A 299 -16.17 19.64 4.70
CA PHE A 299 -15.36 18.43 4.56
C PHE A 299 -15.25 17.95 3.11
N ARG A 300 -16.12 18.40 2.19
CA ARG A 300 -15.96 18.09 0.76
C ARG A 300 -14.64 18.62 0.17
N ILE A 301 -13.97 19.57 0.83
CA ILE A 301 -12.61 19.99 0.45
C ILE A 301 -11.63 18.82 0.47
N PHE A 302 -11.82 17.85 1.38
CA PHE A 302 -10.98 16.67 1.46
C PHE A 302 -11.14 15.75 0.25
N LYS A 303 -12.19 15.91 -0.58
CA LYS A 303 -12.31 15.18 -1.86
C LYS A 303 -11.16 15.50 -2.82
N LEU A 304 -10.51 16.67 -2.66
CA LEU A 304 -9.26 17.01 -3.37
C LEU A 304 -8.13 16.02 -3.08
N SER A 305 -8.16 15.31 -1.94
CA SER A 305 -7.14 14.32 -1.58
C SER A 305 -7.02 13.19 -2.60
N ARG A 306 -8.10 12.82 -3.29
CA ARG A 306 -8.05 11.83 -4.38
C ARG A 306 -7.15 12.27 -5.53
N HIS A 307 -7.13 13.57 -5.81
CA HIS A 307 -6.39 14.19 -6.90
C HIS A 307 -5.05 14.80 -6.47
N SER A 308 -4.78 14.86 -5.16
CA SER A 308 -3.55 15.44 -4.60
C SER A 308 -2.71 14.39 -3.88
N LYS A 309 -1.58 14.03 -4.49
CA LYS A 309 -0.58 13.16 -3.86
C LYS A 309 -0.01 13.76 -2.57
N GLY A 310 0.17 15.08 -2.52
CA GLY A 310 0.61 15.76 -1.32
C GLY A 310 -0.35 15.56 -0.14
N LEU A 311 -1.67 15.63 -0.38
CA LEU A 311 -2.66 15.43 0.68
C LEU A 311 -2.79 13.95 1.10
N GLN A 312 -2.55 13.01 0.18
CA GLN A 312 -2.43 11.58 0.49
C GLN A 312 -1.23 11.31 1.40
N ILE A 313 -0.07 11.85 1.05
CA ILE A 313 1.16 11.74 1.83
C ILE A 313 0.95 12.38 3.21
N LEU A 314 0.38 13.59 3.27
CA LEU A 314 0.04 14.24 4.55
C LEU A 314 -0.84 13.34 5.42
N GLY A 315 -1.87 12.72 4.85
CA GLY A 315 -2.74 11.78 5.57
C GLY A 315 -1.98 10.56 6.09
N GLN A 316 -1.09 9.98 5.30
CA GLN A 316 -0.23 8.86 5.72
C GLN A 316 0.74 9.27 6.84
N THR A 317 1.37 10.44 6.72
CA THR A 317 2.26 10.98 7.75
C THR A 317 1.51 11.24 9.05
N LEU A 318 0.32 11.87 8.98
CA LEU A 318 -0.51 12.08 10.17
C LEU A 318 -0.91 10.76 10.82
N LYS A 319 -1.34 9.77 10.03
CA LYS A 319 -1.71 8.44 10.52
C LYS A 319 -0.54 7.75 11.22
N ALA A 320 0.66 7.81 10.63
CA ALA A 320 1.87 7.22 11.20
C ALA A 320 2.32 7.93 12.49
N SER A 321 2.11 9.25 12.57
CA SER A 321 2.53 10.09 13.70
C SER A 321 1.43 10.38 14.71
N MET A 322 0.31 9.63 14.72
CA MET A 322 -0.83 9.89 15.62
C MET A 322 -0.44 9.83 17.10
N ARG A 323 0.50 8.96 17.48
CA ARG A 323 0.97 8.81 18.86
C ARG A 323 1.74 10.05 19.30
N GLU A 324 2.66 10.51 18.46
CA GLU A 324 3.49 11.70 18.69
C GLU A 324 2.62 12.96 18.69
N LEU A 325 1.63 13.03 17.79
CA LEU A 325 0.65 14.12 17.76
C LEU A 325 -0.22 14.14 19.04
N GLY A 326 -0.63 12.97 19.53
CA GLY A 326 -1.37 12.85 20.79
C GLY A 326 -0.56 13.33 22.00
N LEU A 327 0.73 13.02 22.04
CA LEU A 327 1.65 13.53 23.07
C LEU A 327 1.81 15.06 22.98
N LEU A 328 1.92 15.62 21.77
CA LEU A 328 2.02 17.07 21.58
C LEU A 328 0.77 17.78 22.12
N ILE A 329 -0.43 17.29 21.80
CA ILE A 329 -1.70 17.86 22.29
C ILE A 329 -1.82 17.71 23.80
N PHE A 330 -1.28 16.64 24.39
CA PHE A 330 -1.30 16.45 25.85
C PHE A 330 -0.38 17.44 26.59
N PHE A 331 0.71 17.89 25.97
CA PHE A 331 1.64 18.85 26.58
C PHE A 331 1.25 20.33 26.38
N LEU A 332 0.44 20.64 25.37
CA LEU A 332 -0.17 21.95 25.15
C LEU A 332 -1.35 22.17 26.09
#